data_AF-A0ABC8EAP1-F1
#
_entry.id   AF-A0ABC8EAP1-F1
#
_cell.length_a   1.000
_cell.length_b   1.000
_cell.length_c   1.000
_cell.angle_alpha   90.00
_cell.angle_beta   90.00
_cell.angle_gamma   90.00
#
_symmetry.space_group_name_H-M   'P 1'
#
loop_
_entity.id
_entity.type
_entity.pdbx_description
1 polymer ?
#
loop_
_entity_poly.entity_id
_entity_poly.type
_entity_poly.pdbx_seq_one_letter_code
_entity_poly.pdbx_strand_id
1 'polypeptide(L)'
;MSNKRYYWLKLQDNFFDREEIKVVESMKNGKDYILFYMKLLLKSVKTEGELRFRGVIPYTPEMLSSITNTDIDTVMVAVDMFTQLGLMEKWDDGTLFMIETQNMVGSETDSAKRMRKLRKEHRKKQLPPSQCDEDVQGSDENVQNSDIEIDTEIELDKELDIDKDIELDIDKDIELDSNYVEFFNNNFHLITKYELDTLKSYEDDKLEPRLITLALQKAVDKNKRSLDYVKGILNNWLKNNIKTIEDAEAREKEFKREKEEKKTKYSNVERKDNGAKIDSFNGYQQRTYDGSDGGMTFDDLEKKLLGWK
;
A
#
# COMPACT_ATOMS: atom_id res chain seq x y z
N MET A 1 -2.03 15.36 13.78
CA MET A 1 -2.81 14.29 13.13
C MET A 1 -2.36 12.95 13.68
N SER A 2 -3.25 12.14 14.26
CA SER A 2 -2.86 10.81 14.74
C SER A 2 -2.56 9.91 13.55
N ASN A 3 -1.37 9.29 13.53
CA ASN A 3 -1.02 8.29 12.53
C ASN A 3 -1.92 7.07 12.71
N LYS A 4 -2.93 6.91 11.85
CA LYS A 4 -3.79 5.73 11.84
C LYS A 4 -2.96 4.53 11.39
N ARG A 5 -2.89 3.50 12.25
CA ARG A 5 -2.32 2.20 11.92
C ARG A 5 -3.43 1.22 11.59
N TYR A 6 -3.26 0.49 10.49
CA TYR A 6 -4.12 -0.62 10.12
C TYR A 6 -3.45 -1.92 10.52
N TYR A 7 -4.26 -2.86 11.00
CA TYR A 7 -3.82 -4.18 11.40
C TYR A 7 -4.62 -5.22 10.63
N TRP A 8 -3.97 -6.31 10.23
CA TRP A 8 -4.62 -7.48 9.64
C TRP A 8 -3.95 -8.74 10.16
N LEU A 9 -4.73 -9.83 10.16
CA LEU A 9 -4.26 -11.17 10.45
C LEU A 9 -4.09 -11.90 9.12
N LYS A 10 -2.89 -12.40 8.84
CA LYS A 10 -2.59 -13.23 7.67
C LYS A 10 -2.69 -14.69 8.09
N LEU A 11 -3.75 -15.36 7.67
CA LEU A 11 -3.91 -16.79 7.90
C LEU A 11 -3.07 -17.57 6.86
N GLN A 12 -2.33 -18.57 7.31
CA GLN A 12 -1.64 -19.49 6.41
C GLN A 12 -2.65 -20.45 5.77
N ASP A 13 -2.34 -20.90 4.55
CA ASP A 13 -3.16 -21.86 3.81
C ASP A 13 -3.28 -23.21 4.53
N ASN A 14 -2.21 -23.63 5.20
CA ASN A 14 -2.13 -24.84 6.01
C ASN A 14 -2.70 -24.70 7.44
N PHE A 15 -3.41 -23.62 7.78
CA PHE A 15 -3.86 -23.37 9.15
C PHE A 15 -4.67 -24.53 9.73
N PHE A 16 -5.65 -25.03 8.97
CA PHE A 16 -6.48 -26.17 9.39
C PHE A 16 -5.76 -27.52 9.27
N ASP A 17 -4.57 -27.54 8.66
CA ASP A 17 -3.79 -28.75 8.50
C ASP A 17 -2.85 -29.06 9.65
N ARG A 18 -2.60 -28.08 10.53
CA ARG A 18 -1.74 -28.21 11.71
C ARG A 18 -2.31 -29.24 12.69
N GLU A 19 -1.41 -29.97 13.35
CA GLU A 19 -1.77 -31.09 14.21
C GLU A 19 -2.64 -30.63 15.38
N GLU A 20 -2.30 -29.51 16.01
CA GLU A 20 -3.02 -28.93 17.13
C GLU A 20 -4.44 -28.53 16.72
N ILE A 21 -4.58 -27.89 15.56
CA ILE A 21 -5.89 -27.43 15.04
C ILE A 21 -6.77 -28.63 14.68
N LYS A 22 -6.21 -29.66 14.04
CA LYS A 22 -6.93 -30.92 13.74
C LYS A 22 -7.39 -31.63 15.02
N VAL A 23 -6.53 -31.66 16.05
CA VAL A 23 -6.87 -32.23 17.36
C VAL A 23 -8.05 -31.48 17.97
N VAL A 24 -7.99 -30.14 18.00
CA VAL A 24 -9.10 -29.32 18.51
C VAL A 24 -10.39 -29.54 17.69
N GLU A 25 -10.30 -29.57 16.36
CA GLU A 25 -11.46 -29.76 15.47
C GLU A 25 -12.18 -31.09 15.73
N SER A 26 -11.42 -32.15 16.03
CA SER A 26 -11.95 -33.51 16.24
C SER A 26 -12.77 -33.65 17.53
N MET A 27 -12.70 -32.69 18.45
CA MET A 27 -13.42 -32.73 19.72
C MET A 27 -14.91 -32.46 19.55
N LYS A 28 -15.72 -32.87 20.55
CA LYS A 28 -17.18 -32.71 20.53
C LYS A 28 -17.65 -31.27 20.29
N ASN A 29 -16.91 -30.28 20.79
CA ASN A 29 -17.16 -28.84 20.60
C ASN A 29 -16.05 -28.16 19.76
N GLY A 30 -15.34 -28.92 18.92
CA GLY A 30 -14.15 -28.45 18.21
C GLY A 30 -14.36 -27.20 17.35
N LYS A 31 -15.51 -27.09 16.70
CA LYS A 31 -15.87 -25.91 15.89
C LYS A 31 -16.00 -24.64 16.73
N ASP A 32 -16.57 -24.74 17.93
CA ASP A 32 -16.71 -23.60 18.84
C ASP A 32 -15.35 -23.18 19.40
N TYR A 33 -14.47 -24.15 19.67
CA TYR A 33 -13.10 -23.90 20.08
C TYR A 33 -12.29 -23.19 18.99
N ILE A 34 -12.34 -23.67 17.74
CA ILE A 34 -11.64 -23.00 16.63
C ILE A 34 -12.17 -21.60 16.40
N LEU A 35 -13.51 -21.42 16.41
CA LEU A 35 -14.11 -20.09 16.26
C LEU A 35 -13.69 -19.16 17.40
N PHE A 36 -13.65 -19.67 18.63
CA PHE A 36 -13.18 -18.94 19.79
C PHE A 36 -11.70 -18.55 19.65
N TYR A 37 -10.83 -19.48 19.26
CA TYR A 37 -9.41 -19.25 19.01
C TYR A 37 -9.17 -18.14 17.97
N MET A 38 -9.87 -18.21 16.83
CA MET A 38 -9.79 -17.19 15.78
C MET A 38 -10.24 -15.80 16.26
N LYS A 39 -11.27 -15.73 17.11
CA LYS A 39 -11.70 -14.47 17.73
C LYS A 39 -10.64 -13.90 18.66
N LEU A 40 -9.94 -14.76 19.42
CA LEU A 40 -8.84 -14.35 20.29
C LEU A 40 -7.64 -13.84 19.48
N LEU A 41 -7.25 -14.53 18.40
CA LEU A 41 -6.21 -14.07 17.48
C LEU A 41 -6.50 -12.64 17.04
N LEU A 42 -7.69 -12.38 16.50
CA LEU A 42 -8.12 -11.05 16.06
C LEU A 42 -8.11 -10.00 17.19
N LYS A 43 -8.47 -10.41 18.41
CA LYS A 43 -8.47 -9.50 19.56
C LYS A 43 -7.06 -9.10 19.98
N SER A 44 -6.12 -10.03 19.88
CA SER A 44 -4.71 -9.87 20.26
C SER A 44 -3.85 -9.17 19.21
N VAL A 45 -4.36 -8.97 17.98
CA VAL A 45 -3.60 -8.36 16.87
C VAL A 45 -2.99 -7.00 17.22
N LYS A 46 -3.72 -6.14 17.94
CA LYS A 46 -3.26 -4.78 18.28
C LYS A 46 -2.21 -4.75 19.38
N THR A 47 -2.10 -5.84 20.12
CA THR A 47 -1.30 -6.02 21.32
C THR A 47 -0.31 -7.17 21.12
N GLU A 48 0.01 -7.50 19.86
CA GLU A 48 1.05 -8.45 19.48
C GLU A 48 0.96 -9.81 20.18
N GLY A 49 -0.27 -10.26 20.47
CA GLY A 49 -0.55 -11.53 21.13
C GLY A 49 -1.10 -11.39 22.55
N GLU A 50 -0.96 -10.24 23.22
CA GLU A 50 -1.44 -10.08 24.59
C GLU A 50 -2.96 -9.86 24.68
N LEU A 51 -3.64 -10.65 25.52
CA LEU A 51 -5.07 -10.53 25.77
C LEU A 51 -5.33 -9.66 27.01
N ARG A 52 -5.31 -8.33 26.80
CA ARG A 52 -5.60 -7.31 27.83
C ARG A 52 -6.71 -6.34 27.45
N PHE A 53 -7.57 -6.01 28.41
CA PHE A 53 -8.50 -4.90 28.31
C PHE A 53 -7.78 -3.57 28.43
N ARG A 54 -7.92 -2.73 27.40
CA ARG A 54 -7.27 -1.40 27.30
C ARG A 54 -5.74 -1.45 27.51
N GLY A 55 -5.11 -2.60 27.26
CA GLY A 55 -3.67 -2.78 27.42
C GLY A 55 -3.17 -2.85 28.88
N VAL A 56 -4.06 -2.93 29.86
CA VAL A 56 -3.67 -2.92 31.29
C VAL A 56 -4.16 -4.16 32.02
N ILE A 57 -5.46 -4.47 31.90
CA ILE A 57 -6.11 -5.51 32.71
C ILE A 57 -6.11 -6.83 31.93
N PRO A 58 -5.51 -7.92 32.45
CA PRO A 58 -5.61 -9.25 31.85
C PRO A 58 -7.07 -9.69 31.67
N TYR A 59 -7.42 -10.31 30.55
CA TYR A 59 -8.78 -10.80 30.35
C TYR A 59 -9.08 -12.02 31.22
N THR A 60 -10.21 -11.97 31.96
CA THR A 60 -10.76 -13.13 32.69
C THR A 60 -11.63 -13.99 31.77
N PRO A 61 -11.91 -15.26 32.13
CA PRO A 61 -12.82 -16.12 31.36
C PRO A 61 -14.21 -15.48 31.13
N GLU A 62 -14.74 -14.75 32.11
CA GLU A 62 -16.04 -14.05 32.01
C GLU A 62 -16.00 -12.92 30.98
N MET A 63 -14.88 -12.17 30.95
CA MET A 63 -14.68 -11.11 29.97
C MET A 63 -14.52 -11.71 28.56
N LEU A 64 -13.78 -12.80 28.42
CA LEU A 64 -13.62 -13.48 27.14
C LEU A 64 -14.95 -14.00 26.63
N SER A 65 -15.73 -14.71 27.47
CA SER A 65 -17.08 -15.17 27.16
C SER A 65 -17.97 -14.05 26.61
N SER A 66 -17.99 -12.90 27.29
CA SER A 66 -18.77 -11.73 26.89
C SER A 66 -18.30 -11.11 25.58
N ILE A 67 -16.98 -11.02 25.37
CA ILE A 67 -16.38 -10.37 24.19
C ILE A 67 -16.48 -11.27 22.95
N THR A 68 -16.29 -12.57 23.11
CA THR A 68 -16.32 -13.52 22.00
C THR A 68 -17.71 -14.08 21.75
N ASN A 69 -18.70 -13.78 22.60
CA ASN A 69 -20.03 -14.38 22.58
C ASN A 69 -19.93 -15.91 22.56
N THR A 70 -19.18 -16.44 23.52
CA THR A 70 -18.93 -17.87 23.70
C THR A 70 -19.37 -18.23 25.11
N ASP A 71 -19.96 -19.41 25.28
CA ASP A 71 -20.34 -19.90 26.60
C ASP A 71 -19.13 -19.95 27.55
N ILE A 72 -19.36 -19.63 28.84
CA ILE A 72 -18.27 -19.48 29.82
C ILE A 72 -17.57 -20.80 30.10
N ASP A 73 -18.32 -21.90 30.16
CA ASP A 73 -17.76 -23.23 30.39
C ASP A 73 -16.90 -23.65 29.19
N THR A 74 -17.39 -23.33 27.98
CA THR A 74 -16.63 -23.53 26.74
C THR A 74 -15.33 -22.72 26.73
N VAL A 75 -15.35 -21.46 27.19
CA VAL A 75 -14.16 -20.60 27.30
C VAL A 75 -13.14 -21.18 28.27
N MET A 76 -13.57 -21.60 29.46
CA MET A 76 -12.67 -22.16 30.47
C MET A 76 -11.96 -23.42 29.94
N VAL A 77 -12.72 -24.35 29.38
CA VAL A 77 -12.16 -25.59 28.80
C VAL A 77 -11.23 -25.27 27.63
N ALA A 78 -11.58 -24.30 26.78
CA ALA A 78 -10.76 -23.91 25.64
C ALA A 78 -9.43 -23.28 26.07
N VAL A 79 -9.42 -22.39 27.06
CA VAL A 79 -8.19 -21.73 27.55
C VAL A 79 -7.20 -22.76 28.09
N ASP A 80 -7.67 -23.71 28.91
CA ASP A 80 -6.81 -24.77 29.46
C ASP A 80 -6.26 -25.67 28.34
N MET A 81 -7.12 -26.04 27.39
CA MET A 81 -6.74 -26.85 26.23
C MET A 81 -5.70 -26.16 25.33
N PHE A 82 -5.90 -24.88 25.00
CA PHE A 82 -4.96 -24.12 24.18
C PHE A 82 -3.61 -23.95 24.86
N THR A 83 -3.61 -23.81 26.20
CA THR A 83 -2.38 -23.78 26.98
C THR A 83 -1.64 -25.11 26.92
N GLN A 84 -2.36 -26.23 27.01
CA GLN A 84 -1.76 -27.57 26.90
C GLN A 84 -1.21 -27.88 25.50
N LEU A 85 -1.90 -27.41 24.45
CA LEU A 85 -1.48 -27.58 23.05
C LEU A 85 -0.40 -26.59 22.61
N GLY A 86 0.06 -25.68 23.48
CA GLY A 86 1.06 -24.67 23.12
C GLY A 86 0.56 -23.60 22.14
N LEU A 87 -0.76 -23.46 21.99
CA LEU A 87 -1.38 -22.40 21.18
C LEU A 87 -1.51 -21.08 21.96
N MET A 88 -1.45 -21.16 23.29
CA MET A 88 -1.56 -20.04 24.22
C MET A 88 -0.59 -20.23 25.39
N GLU A 89 -0.12 -19.14 25.98
CA GLU A 89 0.67 -19.15 27.21
C GLU A 89 0.00 -18.26 28.26
N LYS A 90 0.10 -18.65 29.53
CA LYS A 90 -0.36 -17.83 30.65
C LYS A 90 0.85 -17.28 31.40
N TRP A 91 0.98 -15.96 31.39
CA TRP A 91 2.05 -15.26 32.11
C TRP A 91 1.78 -15.17 33.61
N ASP A 92 2.83 -14.85 34.37
CA ASP A 92 2.80 -14.76 35.84
C ASP A 92 1.77 -13.75 36.36
N ASP A 93 1.51 -12.69 35.61
CA ASP A 93 0.53 -11.66 35.96
C ASP A 93 -0.92 -12.03 35.59
N GLY A 94 -1.12 -13.25 35.07
CA GLY A 94 -2.41 -13.76 34.63
C GLY A 94 -2.79 -13.41 33.20
N THR A 95 -1.91 -12.73 32.45
CA THR A 95 -2.13 -12.41 31.03
C THR A 95 -2.09 -13.66 30.18
N LEU A 96 -3.11 -13.81 29.32
CA LEU A 96 -3.11 -14.82 28.29
C LEU A 96 -2.41 -14.27 27.04
N PHE A 97 -1.47 -15.02 26.51
CA PHE A 97 -0.65 -14.65 25.36
C PHE A 97 -0.86 -15.64 24.22
N MET A 98 -1.17 -15.12 23.04
CA MET A 98 -1.39 -15.90 21.82
C MET A 98 -0.08 -16.05 21.06
N ILE A 99 0.55 -17.22 21.14
CA ILE A 99 1.90 -17.46 20.61
C ILE A 99 1.96 -17.23 19.10
N GLU A 100 0.99 -17.74 18.34
CA GLU A 100 1.01 -17.65 16.87
C GLU A 100 0.74 -16.24 16.32
N THR A 101 0.23 -15.33 17.15
CA THR A 101 -0.18 -14.00 16.68
C THR A 101 0.99 -13.23 16.05
N GLN A 102 2.20 -13.34 16.59
CA GLN A 102 3.36 -12.62 16.05
C GLN A 102 3.72 -13.05 14.63
N ASN A 103 3.59 -14.35 14.33
CA ASN A 103 3.90 -14.90 13.01
C ASN A 103 2.81 -14.59 11.96
N MET A 104 1.61 -14.25 12.41
CA MET A 104 0.44 -13.99 11.56
C MET A 104 0.09 -12.51 11.42
N VAL A 105 0.63 -11.62 12.25
CA VAL A 105 0.26 -10.20 12.27
C VAL A 105 1.13 -9.38 11.33
N GLY A 106 0.48 -8.65 10.43
CA GLY A 106 1.09 -7.57 9.68
C GLY A 106 0.53 -6.21 10.12
N SER A 107 1.35 -5.16 10.03
CA SER A 107 0.91 -3.79 10.28
C SER A 107 1.30 -2.88 9.11
N GLU A 108 0.41 -1.93 8.75
CA GLU A 108 0.66 -0.93 7.70
C GLU A 108 0.25 0.44 8.22
N THR A 109 1.07 1.44 7.93
CA THR A 109 0.69 2.83 8.16
C THR A 109 -0.27 3.31 7.07
N ASP A 110 -1.09 4.31 7.36
CA ASP A 110 -1.97 4.91 6.37
C ASP A 110 -1.20 5.42 5.13
N SER A 111 0.06 5.85 5.30
CA SER A 111 0.94 6.22 4.20
C SER A 111 1.34 5.02 3.34
N ALA A 112 1.80 3.93 3.97
CA ALA A 112 2.18 2.71 3.27
C ALA A 112 0.98 2.10 2.51
N LYS A 113 -0.21 2.13 3.10
CA LYS A 113 -1.47 1.69 2.48
C LYS A 113 -1.81 2.48 1.23
N ARG A 114 -1.68 3.82 1.28
CA ARG A 114 -1.86 4.68 0.10
C ARG A 114 -0.88 4.31 -1.01
N MET A 115 0.39 4.11 -0.67
CA MET A 115 1.42 3.75 -1.65
C MET A 115 1.19 2.36 -2.26
N ARG A 116 0.79 1.37 -1.48
CA ARG A 116 0.39 0.05 -2.00
C ARG A 116 -0.79 0.15 -2.96
N LYS A 117 -1.80 0.97 -2.64
CA LYS A 117 -2.97 1.20 -3.51
C LYS A 117 -2.54 1.88 -4.81
N LEU A 118 -1.72 2.93 -4.73
CA LEU A 118 -1.21 3.65 -5.89
C LEU A 118 -0.36 2.74 -6.78
N ARG A 119 0.56 1.94 -6.21
CA ARG A 119 1.34 0.92 -6.93
C ARG A 119 0.44 -0.11 -7.62
N LYS A 120 -0.64 -0.57 -6.97
CA LYS A 120 -1.62 -1.52 -7.56
C LYS A 120 -2.40 -0.89 -8.71
N GLU A 121 -2.83 0.36 -8.58
CA GLU A 121 -3.51 1.11 -9.65
C GLU A 121 -2.57 1.40 -10.82
N HIS A 122 -1.31 1.73 -10.56
CA HIS A 122 -0.29 1.95 -11.58
C HIS A 122 -0.01 0.66 -12.37
N ARG A 123 0.12 -0.49 -11.69
CA ARG A 123 0.23 -1.81 -12.34
C ARG A 123 -1.00 -2.15 -13.16
N LYS A 124 -2.22 -1.93 -12.64
CA LYS A 124 -3.47 -2.16 -13.38
C LYS A 124 -3.63 -1.26 -14.62
N LYS A 125 -3.06 -0.05 -14.61
CA LYS A 125 -3.10 0.87 -15.76
C LYS A 125 -2.01 0.60 -16.80
N GLN A 126 -0.95 -0.15 -16.44
CA GLN A 126 0.18 -0.43 -17.33
C GLN A 126 0.21 -1.86 -17.87
N LEU A 127 -0.53 -2.82 -17.28
CA LEU A 127 -0.76 -4.13 -17.91
C LEU A 127 -1.99 -4.08 -18.82
N PRO A 128 -1.93 -4.57 -20.08
CA PRO A 128 -3.14 -4.90 -20.83
C PRO A 128 -3.92 -5.99 -20.07
N PRO A 129 -5.26 -6.06 -20.20
CA PRO A 129 -6.06 -7.01 -19.44
C PRO A 129 -5.72 -8.42 -19.89
N SER A 130 -4.87 -9.11 -19.12
CA SER A 130 -4.68 -10.54 -19.25
C SER A 130 -5.98 -11.20 -18.75
N GLN A 131 -6.81 -11.65 -19.68
CA GLN A 131 -7.83 -12.65 -19.37
C GLN A 131 -7.09 -13.97 -19.11
N CYS A 132 -6.86 -14.24 -17.83
CA CYS A 132 -6.62 -15.59 -17.35
C CYS A 132 -7.51 -15.76 -16.13
N ASP A 133 -8.78 -16.10 -16.37
CA ASP A 133 -9.59 -16.76 -15.37
C ASP A 133 -9.46 -18.27 -15.59
N GLU A 134 -9.01 -18.91 -14.52
CA GLU A 134 -9.30 -20.26 -13.99
C GLU A 134 -8.89 -21.57 -14.71
N ASP A 135 -8.38 -22.46 -13.85
CA ASP A 135 -8.38 -23.93 -13.89
C ASP A 135 -7.53 -24.69 -14.91
N VAL A 136 -6.30 -25.08 -14.51
CA VAL A 136 -5.78 -26.43 -14.80
C VAL A 136 -4.98 -26.97 -13.62
N GLN A 137 -5.49 -28.07 -13.08
CA GLN A 137 -4.92 -29.01 -12.12
C GLN A 137 -3.73 -29.76 -12.76
N GLY A 138 -2.60 -29.90 -12.04
CA GLY A 138 -1.51 -30.79 -12.47
C GLY A 138 -0.20 -30.59 -11.69
N SER A 139 0.12 -31.57 -10.86
CA SER A 139 1.36 -31.77 -10.11
C SER A 139 2.63 -31.71 -10.97
N ASP A 140 3.70 -31.09 -10.47
CA ASP A 140 4.88 -31.82 -9.98
C ASP A 140 5.99 -30.88 -9.46
N GLU A 141 6.49 -31.30 -8.30
CA GLU A 141 7.79 -31.13 -7.61
C GLU A 141 8.82 -30.06 -8.01
N ASN A 142 9.45 -29.55 -6.93
CA ASN A 142 10.79 -28.96 -6.83
C ASN A 142 11.01 -27.53 -7.33
N VAL A 143 10.75 -26.56 -6.45
CA VAL A 143 11.66 -25.41 -6.32
C VAL A 143 11.95 -25.18 -4.84
N GLN A 144 13.25 -25.26 -4.54
CA GLN A 144 13.86 -25.27 -3.22
C GLN A 144 13.63 -23.97 -2.45
N ASN A 145 13.57 -24.15 -1.12
CA ASN A 145 13.91 -23.18 -0.09
C ASN A 145 14.98 -22.18 -0.55
N SER A 146 14.64 -20.90 -0.44
CA SER A 146 15.59 -19.91 0.07
C SER A 146 14.82 -18.98 0.99
N ASP A 147 15.05 -19.17 2.28
CA ASP A 147 14.92 -18.15 3.29
C ASP A 147 15.65 -16.90 2.77
N ILE A 148 14.90 -15.84 2.49
CA ILE A 148 15.49 -14.52 2.25
C ILE A 148 15.06 -13.68 3.45
N GLU A 149 16.03 -13.54 4.35
CA GLU A 149 16.07 -12.59 5.45
C GLU A 149 15.58 -11.21 4.98
N ILE A 150 14.37 -10.84 5.40
CA ILE A 150 13.79 -9.50 5.15
C ILE A 150 14.25 -8.60 6.29
N ASP A 151 15.54 -8.27 6.36
CA ASP A 151 16.06 -7.37 7.41
C ASP A 151 16.92 -6.20 6.89
N THR A 152 17.03 -5.96 5.58
CA THR A 152 17.89 -4.87 5.06
C THR A 152 17.33 -3.99 3.93
N GLU A 153 16.02 -3.95 3.70
CA GLU A 153 15.45 -3.09 2.61
C GLU A 153 14.71 -1.81 3.09
N ILE A 154 14.72 -1.50 4.38
CA ILE A 154 13.94 -0.35 4.91
C ILE A 154 14.62 1.02 4.69
N GLU A 155 15.90 1.08 4.28
CA GLU A 155 16.61 2.37 4.13
C GLU A 155 16.63 2.98 2.71
N LEU A 156 16.31 2.24 1.65
CA LEU A 156 16.42 2.78 0.28
C LEU A 156 15.14 3.42 -0.29
N ASP A 157 13.96 3.15 0.29
CA ASP A 157 12.68 3.50 -0.33
C ASP A 157 12.16 4.91 0.02
N LYS A 158 12.92 5.72 0.77
CA LYS A 158 12.62 7.15 1.00
C LYS A 158 13.09 8.07 -0.14
N GLU A 159 13.97 7.60 -1.03
CA GLU A 159 14.55 8.45 -2.08
C GLU A 159 13.68 8.59 -3.34
N LEU A 160 12.70 7.69 -3.58
CA LEU A 160 12.01 7.57 -4.88
C LEU A 160 10.73 8.40 -5.06
N ASP A 161 10.21 9.05 -4.01
CA ASP A 161 9.01 9.90 -4.10
C ASP A 161 9.32 11.40 -4.36
N ILE A 162 10.60 11.77 -4.50
CA ILE A 162 11.01 13.15 -4.80
C ILE A 162 10.90 13.45 -6.31
N ASP A 163 11.07 12.44 -7.18
CA ASP A 163 11.27 12.65 -8.61
C ASP A 163 10.03 13.07 -9.41
N LYS A 164 8.81 13.00 -8.86
CA LYS A 164 7.57 13.33 -9.61
C LYS A 164 6.89 14.65 -9.25
N ASP A 165 7.23 15.27 -8.11
CA ASP A 165 6.53 16.47 -7.61
C ASP A 165 7.40 17.74 -7.57
N ILE A 166 8.66 17.69 -8.02
CA ILE A 166 9.48 18.90 -8.22
C ILE A 166 9.09 19.54 -9.56
N GLU A 167 7.90 20.15 -9.60
CA GLU A 167 7.67 21.23 -10.56
C GLU A 167 8.52 22.42 -10.14
N LEU A 168 9.47 22.79 -11.01
CA LEU A 168 10.22 24.03 -10.94
C LEU A 168 9.37 25.12 -11.59
N ASP A 169 8.69 25.91 -10.77
CA ASP A 169 8.22 27.23 -11.16
C ASP A 169 9.14 28.24 -10.46
N ILE A 170 10.24 28.60 -11.12
CA ILE A 170 11.07 29.71 -10.71
C ILE A 170 10.43 30.98 -11.30
N ASP A 171 9.71 31.73 -10.46
CA ASP A 171 9.28 33.08 -10.83
C ASP A 171 10.53 33.95 -11.03
N LYS A 172 10.61 34.61 -12.20
CA LYS A 172 11.80 35.29 -12.73
C LYS A 172 12.22 36.56 -11.97
N ASP A 173 11.50 36.98 -10.93
CA ASP A 173 11.67 38.31 -10.32
C ASP A 173 12.06 38.28 -8.83
N ILE A 174 12.64 37.18 -8.34
CA ILE A 174 13.01 37.06 -6.92
C ILE A 174 14.52 37.31 -6.73
N GLU A 175 14.88 38.46 -6.16
CA GLU A 175 16.20 38.69 -5.60
C GLU A 175 16.42 37.73 -4.42
N LEU A 176 16.99 36.55 -4.69
CA LEU A 176 17.34 35.60 -3.65
C LEU A 176 18.49 36.17 -2.81
N ASP A 177 18.18 36.54 -1.57
CA ASP A 177 19.18 36.82 -0.56
C ASP A 177 20.01 35.55 -0.31
N SER A 178 21.33 35.70 -0.25
CA SER A 178 22.25 34.56 -0.09
C SER A 178 22.24 34.01 1.34
N ASN A 179 21.50 34.66 2.25
CA ASN A 179 21.37 34.29 3.64
C ASN A 179 20.21 33.29 3.85
N TYR A 180 20.44 32.01 3.52
CA TYR A 180 19.46 30.94 3.76
C TYR A 180 19.10 30.77 5.25
N VAL A 181 19.96 31.21 6.17
CA VAL A 181 19.72 31.17 7.63
C VAL A 181 18.58 32.10 8.02
N GLU A 182 18.59 33.32 7.48
CA GLU A 182 17.52 34.29 7.69
C GLU A 182 16.22 33.83 7.03
N PHE A 183 16.30 33.29 5.81
CA PHE A 183 15.15 32.69 5.14
C PHE A 183 14.51 31.56 5.95
N PHE A 184 15.34 30.66 6.51
CA PHE A 184 14.89 29.57 7.36
C PHE A 184 14.14 30.09 8.59
N ASN A 185 14.76 31.01 9.33
CA ASN A 185 14.18 31.56 10.56
C ASN A 185 12.84 32.28 10.32
N ASN A 186 12.69 32.95 9.18
CA ASN A 186 11.48 33.71 8.84
C ASN A 186 10.32 32.83 8.39
N ASN A 187 10.59 31.67 7.77
CA ASN A 187 9.54 30.86 7.13
C ASN A 187 9.27 29.52 7.85
N PHE A 188 10.24 29.00 8.60
CA PHE A 188 10.19 27.74 9.32
C PHE A 188 10.07 28.01 10.83
N HIS A 189 11.10 27.67 11.59
CA HIS A 189 11.26 27.94 13.01
C HIS A 189 12.68 28.45 13.25
N LEU A 190 12.98 28.85 14.49
CA LEU A 190 14.35 29.17 14.88
C LEU A 190 15.27 28.00 14.58
N ILE A 191 16.25 28.26 13.72
CA ILE A 191 17.21 27.27 13.27
C ILE A 191 18.03 26.78 14.46
N THR A 192 18.07 25.46 14.60
CA THR A 192 18.93 24.84 15.61
C THR A 192 20.37 24.78 15.10
N LYS A 193 21.33 24.65 16.03
CA LYS A 193 22.74 24.48 15.66
C LYS A 193 22.95 23.27 14.73
N TYR A 194 22.26 22.16 14.99
CA TYR A 194 22.32 20.95 14.18
C TYR A 194 21.84 21.19 12.75
N GLU A 195 20.73 21.91 12.57
CA GLU A 195 20.19 22.22 11.24
C GLU A 195 21.10 23.17 10.47
N LEU A 196 21.66 24.16 11.17
CA LEU A 196 22.64 25.08 10.58
C LEU A 196 23.88 24.32 10.11
N ASP A 197 24.45 23.46 10.95
CA ASP A 197 25.62 22.65 10.61
C ASP A 197 25.31 21.70 9.44
N THR A 198 24.08 21.18 9.37
CA THR A 198 23.63 20.33 8.26
C THR A 198 23.48 21.10 6.96
N LEU A 199 22.92 22.31 6.98
CA LEU A 199 22.81 23.12 5.76
C LEU A 199 24.20 23.57 5.28
N LYS A 200 25.11 23.87 6.20
CA LYS A 200 26.51 24.20 5.88
C LYS A 200 27.28 23.04 5.26
N SER A 201 27.04 21.80 5.66
CA SER A 201 27.72 20.66 5.04
C SER A 201 27.43 20.55 3.54
N TYR A 202 26.28 21.04 3.08
CA TYR A 202 25.98 21.11 1.63
C TYR A 202 26.82 22.17 0.90
N GLU A 203 27.24 23.24 1.57
CA GLU A 203 28.22 24.18 1.01
C GLU A 203 29.59 23.50 0.87
N ASP A 204 29.99 22.70 1.86
CA ASP A 204 31.23 21.92 1.82
C ASP A 204 31.22 20.90 0.65
N ASP A 205 30.04 20.38 0.31
CA ASP A 205 29.79 19.51 -0.86
C ASP A 205 29.75 20.27 -2.20
N LYS A 206 30.16 21.54 -2.22
CA LYS A 206 30.23 22.45 -3.37
C LYS A 206 28.87 22.84 -3.95
N LEU A 207 27.82 22.86 -3.14
CA LEU A 207 26.53 23.40 -3.54
C LEU A 207 26.50 24.92 -3.28
N GLU A 208 26.01 25.70 -4.24
CA GLU A 208 25.89 27.14 -4.04
C GLU A 208 24.85 27.49 -2.94
N PRO A 209 25.13 28.45 -2.04
CA PRO A 209 24.21 28.85 -0.97
C PRO A 209 22.82 29.27 -1.48
N ARG A 210 22.76 29.84 -2.69
CA ARG A 210 21.49 30.22 -3.32
C ARG A 210 20.61 29.02 -3.69
N LEU A 211 21.21 27.87 -4.02
CA LEU A 211 20.44 26.63 -4.20
C LEU A 211 19.83 26.18 -2.88
N ILE A 212 20.55 26.32 -1.76
CA ILE A 212 20.02 26.01 -0.43
C ILE A 212 18.78 26.88 -0.13
N THR A 213 18.86 28.19 -0.37
CA THR A 213 17.71 29.10 -0.27
C THR A 213 16.56 28.65 -1.18
N LEU A 214 16.83 28.24 -2.43
CA LEU A 214 15.81 27.78 -3.38
C LEU A 214 15.13 26.48 -2.92
N ALA A 215 15.88 25.53 -2.35
CA ALA A 215 15.29 24.31 -1.79
C ALA A 215 14.37 24.62 -0.59
N LEU A 216 14.77 25.57 0.26
CA LEU A 216 13.94 26.06 1.36
C LEU A 216 12.66 26.73 0.84
N GLN A 217 12.77 27.56 -0.19
CA GLN A 217 11.62 28.22 -0.80
C GLN A 217 10.62 27.19 -1.35
N LYS A 218 11.09 26.18 -2.09
CA LYS A 218 10.22 25.10 -2.59
C LYS A 218 9.49 24.34 -1.49
N ALA A 219 10.18 24.11 -0.37
CA ALA A 219 9.57 23.50 0.80
C ALA A 219 8.45 24.37 1.38
N VAL A 220 8.58 25.70 1.34
CA VAL A 220 7.53 26.65 1.73
C VAL A 220 6.37 26.62 0.73
N ASP A 221 6.63 26.71 -0.57
CA ASP A 221 5.59 26.75 -1.62
C ASP A 221 4.73 25.49 -1.64
N LYS A 222 5.34 24.33 -1.39
CA LYS A 222 4.64 23.04 -1.26
C LYS A 222 4.02 22.83 0.13
N ASN A 223 4.13 23.81 1.03
CA ASN A 223 3.71 23.76 2.43
C ASN A 223 4.29 22.53 3.19
N LYS A 224 5.49 22.11 2.80
CA LYS A 224 6.28 21.00 3.39
C LYS A 224 7.53 21.55 4.07
N ARG A 225 7.33 22.41 5.07
CA ARG A 225 8.39 23.11 5.83
C ARG A 225 9.12 22.18 6.82
N SER A 226 9.79 21.16 6.30
CA SER A 226 10.61 20.22 7.06
C SER A 226 12.01 20.14 6.46
N LEU A 227 13.03 20.11 7.31
CA LEU A 227 14.42 19.92 6.90
C LEU A 227 14.62 18.61 6.11
N ASP A 228 13.87 17.55 6.43
CA ASP A 228 13.95 16.27 5.68
C ASP A 228 13.51 16.42 4.22
N TYR A 229 12.49 17.25 3.97
CA TYR A 229 12.04 17.54 2.61
C TYR A 229 13.08 18.36 1.85
N VAL A 230 13.68 19.35 2.53
CA VAL A 230 14.76 20.19 1.97
C VAL A 230 15.98 19.35 1.62
N LYS A 231 16.43 18.47 2.53
CA LYS A 231 17.52 17.51 2.28
C LYS A 231 17.25 16.63 1.05
N GLY A 232 16.02 16.17 0.89
CA GLY A 232 15.62 15.41 -0.28
C GLY A 232 15.86 16.16 -1.59
N ILE A 233 15.50 17.45 -1.63
CA ILE A 233 15.75 18.31 -2.80
C ILE A 233 17.25 18.49 -3.04
N LEU A 234 18.01 18.82 -1.99
CA LEU A 234 19.46 19.07 -2.08
C LEU A 234 20.23 17.83 -2.51
N ASN A 235 19.92 16.66 -1.94
CA ASN A 235 20.53 15.39 -2.31
C ASN A 235 20.19 15.01 -3.77
N ASN A 236 18.96 15.28 -4.22
CA ASN A 236 18.58 15.05 -5.62
C ASN A 236 19.41 15.92 -6.57
N TRP A 237 19.64 17.19 -6.23
CA TRP A 237 20.48 18.07 -7.02
C TRP A 237 21.95 17.63 -7.03
N LEU A 238 22.51 17.24 -5.88
CA LEU A 238 23.85 16.66 -5.81
C LEU A 238 23.99 15.39 -6.66
N LYS A 239 23.02 14.48 -6.59
CA LYS A 239 22.99 13.22 -7.36
C LYS A 239 22.94 13.48 -8.87
N ASN A 240 22.25 14.54 -9.28
CA ASN A 240 22.15 14.98 -10.67
C ASN A 240 23.28 15.94 -11.08
N ASN A 241 24.28 16.15 -10.21
CA ASN A 241 25.42 17.05 -10.39
C ASN A 241 25.02 18.49 -10.73
N ILE A 242 23.89 18.95 -10.19
CA ILE A 242 23.40 20.33 -10.29
C ILE A 242 23.99 21.11 -9.13
N LYS A 243 25.00 21.93 -9.39
CA LYS A 243 25.76 22.63 -8.34
C LYS A 243 25.64 24.14 -8.43
N THR A 244 25.24 24.65 -9.59
CA THR A 244 25.02 26.08 -9.84
C THR A 244 23.57 26.36 -10.20
N ILE A 245 23.17 27.63 -10.09
CA ILE A 245 21.85 28.10 -10.58
C ILE A 245 21.71 27.83 -12.09
N GLU A 246 22.78 28.00 -12.85
CA GLU A 246 22.80 27.79 -14.31
C GLU A 246 22.46 26.34 -14.67
N ASP A 247 22.99 25.37 -13.91
CA ASP A 247 22.68 23.95 -14.07
C ASP A 247 21.21 23.64 -13.74
N ALA A 248 20.66 24.30 -12.71
CA ALA A 248 19.28 24.11 -12.30
C ALA A 248 18.30 24.64 -13.35
N GLU A 249 18.59 25.82 -13.92
CA GLU A 249 17.80 26.42 -15.00
C GLU A 249 17.88 25.60 -16.31
N ALA A 250 19.06 25.06 -16.65
CA ALA A 250 19.23 24.24 -17.82
C ALA A 250 18.35 22.98 -17.75
N ARG A 251 18.37 22.29 -16.59
CA ARG A 251 17.55 21.11 -16.36
C ARG A 251 16.04 21.41 -16.37
N GLU A 252 15.65 22.58 -15.89
CA GLU A 252 14.25 23.02 -15.96
C GLU A 252 13.76 23.18 -17.40
N LYS A 253 14.58 23.81 -18.25
CA LYS A 253 14.28 23.99 -19.68
C LYS A 253 14.16 22.65 -20.40
N GLU A 254 15.03 21.69 -20.09
CA GLU A 254 14.96 20.33 -20.62
C GLU A 254 13.68 19.61 -20.17
N PHE A 255 13.35 19.70 -18.88
CA PHE A 255 12.14 19.08 -18.34
C PHE A 255 10.85 19.66 -18.93
N LYS A 256 10.79 21.00 -19.10
CA LYS A 256 9.66 21.67 -19.76
C LYS A 256 9.52 21.23 -21.22
N ARG A 257 10.65 21.15 -21.96
CA ARG A 257 10.67 20.63 -23.35
C ARG A 257 10.17 19.20 -23.46
N GLU A 258 10.63 18.29 -22.59
CA GLU A 258 10.16 16.90 -22.60
C GLU A 258 8.65 16.78 -22.32
N LYS A 259 8.12 17.63 -21.43
CA LYS A 259 6.68 17.66 -21.09
C LYS A 259 5.85 18.14 -22.27
N GLU A 260 6.33 19.15 -23.00
CA GLU A 260 5.68 19.68 -24.20
C GLU A 260 5.74 18.69 -25.38
N GLU A 261 6.87 18.01 -25.59
CA GLU A 261 7.02 16.96 -26.61
C GLU A 261 6.11 15.75 -26.36
N LYS A 262 5.94 15.37 -25.09
CA LYS A 262 4.98 14.31 -24.72
C LYS A 262 3.55 14.76 -25.01
N LYS A 263 3.22 16.03 -24.79
CA LYS A 263 1.87 16.59 -25.02
C LYS A 263 1.51 16.68 -26.50
N THR A 264 2.45 17.04 -27.38
CA THR A 264 2.24 17.15 -28.84
C THR A 264 2.14 15.79 -29.54
N LYS A 265 2.81 14.75 -29.03
CA LYS A 265 2.65 13.37 -29.54
C LYS A 265 1.24 12.80 -29.33
N TYR A 266 0.54 13.20 -28.26
CA TYR A 266 -0.86 12.80 -28.04
C TYR A 266 -1.88 13.59 -28.87
N SER A 267 -1.55 14.81 -29.33
CA SER A 267 -2.47 15.64 -30.13
C SER A 267 -2.41 15.37 -31.63
N ASN A 268 -1.32 14.78 -32.16
CA ASN A 268 -1.13 14.52 -33.58
C ASN A 268 -1.66 13.16 -34.08
N VAL A 269 -2.41 12.42 -33.26
CA VAL A 269 -3.17 11.26 -33.73
C VAL A 269 -4.45 11.76 -34.39
N GLU A 270 -4.37 12.07 -35.70
CA GLU A 270 -5.53 12.39 -36.53
C GLU A 270 -6.60 11.30 -36.40
N ARG A 271 -7.82 11.71 -36.02
CA ARG A 271 -9.01 10.88 -36.06
C ARG A 271 -9.32 10.57 -37.52
N LYS A 272 -8.79 9.45 -38.04
CA LYS A 272 -9.32 8.84 -39.26
C LYS A 272 -10.68 8.25 -38.95
N ASP A 273 -11.70 8.96 -39.40
CA ASP A 273 -13.09 8.54 -39.44
C ASP A 273 -13.17 7.32 -40.38
N ASN A 274 -13.13 6.12 -39.80
CA ASN A 274 -13.35 4.87 -40.53
C ASN A 274 -14.50 4.16 -39.83
N GLY A 275 -15.61 4.01 -40.57
CA GLY A 275 -16.86 3.42 -40.12
C GLY A 275 -16.68 2.13 -39.34
N ALA A 276 -17.63 1.92 -38.42
CA ALA A 276 -17.73 0.83 -37.46
C ALA A 276 -17.05 -0.47 -37.95
N LYS A 277 -15.82 -0.71 -37.48
CA LYS A 277 -15.18 -2.00 -37.64
C LYS A 277 -15.79 -2.96 -36.63
N ILE A 278 -16.40 -4.00 -37.17
CA ILE A 278 -16.85 -5.20 -36.47
C ILE A 278 -15.65 -5.80 -35.75
N ASP A 279 -15.75 -5.94 -34.43
CA ASP A 279 -14.73 -6.54 -33.60
C ASP A 279 -14.61 -8.04 -33.97
N SER A 280 -13.46 -8.41 -34.52
CA SER A 280 -13.12 -9.80 -34.82
C SER A 280 -12.68 -10.51 -33.53
N PHE A 281 -13.64 -10.81 -32.66
CA PHE A 281 -13.41 -11.61 -31.45
C PHE A 281 -14.41 -12.78 -31.43
N ASN A 282 -13.87 -13.98 -31.66
CA ASN A 282 -14.56 -15.26 -31.90
C ASN A 282 -15.52 -15.25 -33.11
N GLY A 283 -15.36 -16.22 -34.01
CA GLY A 283 -16.15 -16.39 -35.25
C GLY A 283 -17.64 -16.70 -35.07
N TYR A 284 -18.31 -16.04 -34.12
CA TYR A 284 -19.75 -16.00 -33.98
C TYR A 284 -20.29 -14.76 -34.72
N GLN A 285 -21.14 -15.00 -35.71
CA GLN A 285 -21.98 -13.94 -36.27
C GLN A 285 -23.02 -13.54 -35.22
N GLN A 286 -23.08 -12.24 -34.92
CA GLN A 286 -24.09 -11.67 -34.03
C GLN A 286 -25.46 -11.87 -34.69
N ARG A 287 -26.37 -12.63 -34.05
CA ARG A 287 -27.71 -12.85 -34.61
C ARG A 287 -28.45 -11.52 -34.69
N THR A 288 -28.86 -11.13 -35.89
CA THR A 288 -29.79 -10.03 -36.10
C THR A 288 -31.23 -10.57 -36.00
N TYR A 289 -32.12 -9.80 -35.37
CA TYR A 289 -33.53 -10.15 -35.17
C TYR A 289 -34.48 -9.29 -36.03
N ASP A 290 -33.92 -8.68 -37.08
CA ASP A 290 -34.63 -7.92 -38.11
C ASP A 290 -35.05 -8.80 -39.31
N GLY A 291 -34.67 -10.08 -39.31
CA GLY A 291 -35.00 -11.06 -40.35
C GLY A 291 -34.10 -10.99 -41.58
N SER A 292 -33.05 -10.15 -41.59
CA SER A 292 -32.13 -10.01 -42.72
C SER A 292 -31.39 -11.30 -43.05
N ASP A 293 -31.16 -12.13 -42.03
CA ASP A 293 -30.31 -13.32 -42.11
C ASP A 293 -31.12 -14.63 -42.25
N GLY A 294 -32.43 -14.52 -42.53
CA GLY A 294 -33.35 -15.65 -42.59
C GLY A 294 -33.69 -16.28 -41.23
N GLY A 295 -33.33 -15.61 -40.12
CA GLY A 295 -33.73 -15.95 -38.75
C GLY A 295 -35.12 -15.39 -38.39
N MET A 296 -35.72 -15.89 -37.29
CA MET A 296 -37.01 -15.38 -36.80
C MET A 296 -36.89 -13.92 -36.37
N THR A 297 -37.84 -13.09 -36.82
CA THR A 297 -37.92 -11.70 -36.38
C THR A 297 -38.40 -11.61 -34.94
N PHE A 298 -38.24 -10.43 -34.33
CA PHE A 298 -38.73 -10.18 -32.98
C PHE A 298 -40.25 -10.44 -32.85
N ASP A 299 -41.03 -10.02 -33.84
CA ASP A 299 -42.49 -10.25 -33.90
C ASP A 299 -42.84 -11.74 -34.01
N ASP A 300 -42.03 -12.53 -34.73
CA ASP A 300 -42.23 -13.97 -34.87
C ASP A 300 -41.95 -14.71 -33.56
N LEU A 301 -40.95 -14.26 -32.80
CA LEU A 301 -40.61 -14.80 -31.49
C LEU A 301 -41.67 -14.45 -30.44
N GLU A 302 -42.21 -13.23 -30.48
CA GLU A 302 -43.27 -12.77 -29.58
C GLU A 302 -44.58 -13.56 -29.79
N LYS A 303 -45.00 -13.74 -31.05
CA LYS A 303 -46.19 -14.58 -31.36
C LYS A 303 -46.03 -16.02 -30.91
N LYS A 304 -44.82 -16.58 -31.06
CA LYS A 304 -44.50 -17.95 -30.64
C LYS A 304 -44.48 -18.11 -29.12
N LEU A 305 -43.99 -17.11 -28.39
CA LEU A 305 -43.97 -17.09 -26.92
C LEU A 305 -45.38 -16.91 -26.34
N LEU A 306 -46.23 -16.13 -27.00
CA LEU A 306 -47.63 -15.91 -26.59
C LEU A 306 -48.59 -17.00 -27.11
N GLY A 307 -48.08 -18.00 -27.83
CA GLY A 307 -48.84 -19.18 -28.25
C GLY A 307 -49.87 -18.92 -29.34
N TRP A 308 -49.77 -17.80 -30.06
CA TRP A 308 -50.64 -17.50 -31.19
C TRP A 308 -50.03 -18.13 -32.43
N LYS A 309 -50.71 -19.14 -32.99
CA LYS A 309 -50.37 -19.68 -34.32
C LYS A 309 -50.98 -18.82 -35.40
#